data_AF-A0A1Y2GPN1-F1
#
_entry.id   AF-A0A1Y2GPN1-F1
#
_cell.length_a   1.000
_cell.length_b   1.000
_cell.length_c   1.000
_cell.angle_alpha   90.00
_cell.angle_beta   90.00
_cell.angle_gamma   90.00
#
_symmetry.space_group_name_H-M   'P 1'
#
loop_
_entity.id
_entity.type
_entity.pdbx_description
1 polymer ?
#
loop_
_entity_poly.entity_id
_entity_poly.type
_entity_poly.pdbx_seq_one_letter_code
_entity_poly.pdbx_strand_id
1 'polypeptide(L)'
;MFLPFSIFTLNIILAVFQFLLVAVVGAILAIYSRSGDQYANSIRWSRQGGYVEMISSLYNSSYSVPSRTKWVMVATIVASLVAGVLDKGVARFISPTERLIRGDSKLEIIPQFQVLSREYIFSGWSTSIRHGENITEAMALMINNTRNIQTAEVGSGRLYIPRLTDFDIVCAQSSVHFLDDEIAYLLLTQEGCSNVYIYLYNLPSFHYNNTTVVQKSPHRWSLVYPGGKELLDASLGIDFKQSDTLCTLREFEVSYFGIFDEGGVNRLPSTVTTKCVREDGDVLVMAATTVRFTGDRLGFSNTTTRLFQGTDEIFQAMDALIKMTAPAPTKYMYHPTILAEVRVRGSMIDTVICTFRVTAGIPKPVCLYSVISFLVVRPKEQSVAIKRARGDVPFSSTSSSAKAMVIEHIPSMAHDERNLISIPQLQNDTVAVSQFMASLGQNFFTDYESHRLYVIYDVFDPEKGLEIPKWLLVVVIVVMVVCFCVWTLTEWLLDGKYTSSLYKTISIQLGSYNQVSAPRVMRVDVNPMKFEGILVIPIQEEMEMDKDNTMALLMDSP
;
A
#
# COMPACT_ATOMS: atom_id res chain seq x y z
N MET A 1 -9.15 16.52 4.26
CA MET A 1 -8.18 16.81 3.18
C MET A 1 -6.81 16.77 3.82
N PHE A 2 -5.86 16.05 3.22
CA PHE A 2 -4.50 15.96 3.73
C PHE A 2 -3.69 17.19 3.28
N LEU A 3 -3.01 17.83 4.23
CA LEU A 3 -2.05 18.91 3.98
C LEU A 3 -0.71 18.53 4.61
N PRO A 4 0.42 18.61 3.88
CA PRO A 4 1.76 18.30 4.40
C PRO A 4 2.29 19.46 5.26
N PHE A 5 1.46 19.97 6.16
CA PHE A 5 1.82 21.04 7.08
C PHE A 5 2.37 20.45 8.36
N SER A 6 3.48 21.01 8.83
CA SER A 6 3.94 20.78 10.18
C SER A 6 2.98 21.44 11.18
N ILE A 7 2.95 20.93 12.42
CA ILE A 7 2.24 21.57 13.54
C ILE A 7 2.70 23.02 13.72
N PHE A 8 3.98 23.30 13.45
CA PHE A 8 4.54 24.65 13.50
C PHE A 8 3.89 25.59 12.47
N THR A 9 3.73 25.14 11.22
CA THR A 9 3.06 25.91 10.16
C THR A 9 1.59 26.18 10.53
N LEU A 10 0.89 25.19 11.10
CA LEU A 10 -0.48 25.37 11.57
C LEU A 10 -0.57 26.43 12.67
N ASN A 11 0.34 26.37 13.66
CA ASN A 11 0.37 27.35 14.74
C ASN A 11 0.60 28.78 14.23
N ILE A 12 1.43 28.97 13.20
CA ILE A 12 1.60 30.28 12.56
C ILE A 12 0.29 30.75 11.94
N ILE A 13 -0.40 29.91 11.16
CA ILE A 13 -1.67 30.28 10.51
C ILE A 13 -2.72 30.65 11.57
N LEU A 14 -2.84 29.85 12.63
CA LEU A 14 -3.77 30.12 13.74
C LEU A 14 -3.42 31.41 14.49
N ALA A 15 -2.13 31.70 14.69
CA ALA A 15 -1.69 32.95 15.31
C ALA A 15 -2.04 34.18 14.46
N VAL A 16 -1.84 34.10 13.13
CA VAL A 16 -2.25 35.18 12.21
C VAL A 16 -3.77 35.36 12.24
N PHE A 17 -4.53 34.28 12.27
CA PHE A 17 -5.99 34.33 12.40
C PHE A 17 -6.43 35.03 13.69
N GLN A 18 -5.82 34.69 14.83
CA GLN A 18 -6.09 35.36 16.11
C GLN A 18 -5.75 36.84 16.08
N PHE A 19 -4.59 37.19 15.51
CA PHE A 19 -4.18 38.59 15.37
C PHE A 19 -5.20 39.40 14.57
N LEU A 20 -5.68 38.86 13.44
CA LEU A 20 -6.69 39.51 12.60
C LEU A 20 -8.04 39.66 13.32
N LEU A 21 -8.46 38.66 14.09
CA LEU A 21 -9.68 38.78 14.91
C LEU A 21 -9.56 39.92 15.93
N VAL A 22 -8.43 40.02 16.64
CA VAL A 22 -8.17 41.11 17.59
C VAL A 22 -8.13 42.47 16.89
N ALA A 23 -7.49 42.55 15.71
CA ALA A 23 -7.42 43.77 14.92
C ALA A 23 -8.81 44.26 14.49
N VAL A 24 -9.71 43.34 14.09
CA VAL A 24 -11.10 43.68 13.74
C VAL A 24 -11.90 44.18 14.93
N VAL A 25 -11.70 43.61 16.12
CA VAL A 25 -12.34 44.14 17.33
C VAL A 25 -11.91 45.61 17.55
N GLY A 26 -10.63 45.92 17.33
CA GLY A 26 -10.13 47.30 17.33
C GLY A 26 -10.77 48.18 16.25
N ALA A 27 -10.91 47.66 15.03
CA ALA A 27 -11.55 48.33 13.90
C ALA A 27 -13.03 48.68 14.18
N ILE A 28 -13.80 47.74 14.75
CA ILE A 28 -15.20 47.95 15.13
C ILE A 28 -15.31 49.05 16.20
N LEU A 29 -14.41 49.05 17.19
CA LEU A 29 -14.34 50.10 18.20
C LEU A 29 -14.02 51.48 17.59
N ALA A 30 -13.18 51.54 16.57
CA ALA A 30 -12.86 52.78 15.84
C ALA A 30 -14.06 53.31 15.03
N ILE A 31 -14.83 52.42 14.38
CA ILE A 31 -16.08 52.81 13.70
C ILE A 31 -17.09 53.36 14.71
N TYR A 32 -17.16 52.76 15.90
CA TYR A 32 -18.04 53.23 16.97
C TYR A 32 -17.62 54.59 17.53
N SER A 33 -16.32 54.80 17.75
CA SER A 33 -15.78 56.06 18.29
C SER A 33 -16.10 57.26 17.39
N ARG A 34 -16.09 57.05 16.06
CA ARG A 34 -16.58 58.03 15.06
C ARG A 34 -18.03 58.44 15.27
N SER A 35 -18.90 57.50 15.65
CA SER A 35 -20.34 57.80 15.84
C SER A 35 -20.62 58.67 17.06
N GLY A 36 -19.68 58.73 18.02
CA GLY A 36 -19.76 59.58 19.22
C GLY A 36 -18.83 60.80 19.20
N ASP A 37 -18.09 61.01 18.11
CA ASP A 37 -16.98 61.97 17.99
C ASP A 37 -15.93 61.89 19.13
N GLN A 38 -15.63 60.69 19.60
CA GLN A 38 -14.69 60.43 20.71
C GLN A 38 -13.43 59.72 20.22
N TYR A 39 -12.33 59.82 20.97
CA TYR A 39 -11.12 59.04 20.68
C TYR A 39 -11.36 57.56 20.98
N ALA A 40 -10.87 56.65 20.13
CA ALA A 40 -11.09 55.21 20.31
C ALA A 40 -10.65 54.66 21.68
N ASN A 41 -9.65 55.27 22.34
CA ASN A 41 -9.23 54.90 23.70
C ASN A 41 -9.54 55.95 24.78
N SER A 42 -10.27 57.04 24.51
CA SER A 42 -10.85 57.85 25.60
C SER A 42 -12.00 57.13 26.29
N ILE A 43 -12.57 56.13 25.60
CA ILE A 43 -13.32 55.04 26.19
C ILE A 43 -12.30 54.13 26.88
N ARG A 44 -12.03 54.42 28.15
CA ARG A 44 -11.07 53.78 29.09
C ARG A 44 -11.27 52.27 29.35
N TRP A 45 -11.65 51.46 28.37
CA TRP A 45 -12.34 50.21 28.66
C TRP A 45 -11.70 48.90 28.23
N SER A 46 -10.52 48.82 27.59
CA SER A 46 -10.04 47.48 27.16
C SER A 46 -8.55 47.17 27.26
N ARG A 47 -7.64 48.15 27.39
CA ARG A 47 -6.21 47.86 27.27
C ARG A 47 -5.41 47.74 28.56
N GLN A 48 -5.91 48.20 29.71
CA GLN A 48 -5.16 48.15 30.99
C GLN A 48 -5.83 47.33 32.11
N GLY A 49 -7.13 47.05 32.02
CA GLY A 49 -7.91 46.47 33.12
C GLY A 49 -8.32 45.00 33.04
N GLY A 50 -8.20 44.39 31.85
CA GLY A 50 -8.70 43.04 31.59
C GLY A 50 -10.23 42.90 31.67
N TYR A 51 -10.71 41.66 31.47
CA TYR A 51 -12.14 41.32 31.45
C TYR A 51 -12.87 41.66 32.76
N VAL A 52 -12.16 41.60 33.88
CA VAL A 52 -12.72 41.83 35.23
C VAL A 52 -13.14 43.28 35.42
N GLU A 53 -12.33 44.24 34.96
CA GLU A 53 -12.69 45.66 35.01
C GLU A 53 -13.83 46.00 34.05
N MET A 54 -13.85 45.40 32.86
CA MET A 54 -14.97 45.53 31.91
C MET A 54 -16.29 45.05 32.53
N ILE A 55 -16.30 43.88 33.18
CA ILE A 55 -17.51 43.31 33.81
C ILE A 55 -17.91 44.10 35.06
N SER A 56 -16.95 44.50 35.90
CA SER A 56 -17.20 45.31 37.09
C SER A 56 -17.83 46.66 36.73
N SER A 57 -17.33 47.27 35.66
CA SER A 57 -17.84 48.56 35.21
C SER A 57 -19.16 48.46 34.43
N LEU A 58 -19.47 47.31 33.80
CA LEU A 58 -20.83 46.97 33.33
C LEU A 58 -21.83 46.85 34.48
N TYR A 59 -21.43 46.18 35.57
CA TYR A 59 -22.27 45.96 36.75
C TYR A 59 -22.53 47.27 37.51
N ASN A 60 -21.49 48.11 37.66
CA ASN A 60 -21.57 49.37 38.41
C ASN A 60 -22.14 50.56 37.60
N SER A 61 -22.33 50.43 36.29
CA SER A 61 -22.82 51.52 35.42
C SER A 61 -24.32 51.47 35.10
N SER A 62 -25.10 50.73 35.89
CA SER A 62 -26.53 50.44 35.61
C SER A 62 -27.36 51.71 35.32
N TYR A 63 -27.01 52.86 35.91
CA TYR A 63 -27.77 54.12 35.73
C TYR A 63 -27.06 55.27 35.00
N SER A 64 -25.74 55.25 34.76
CA SER A 64 -25.00 56.41 34.23
C SER A 64 -24.49 56.27 32.78
N VAL A 65 -24.48 55.07 32.22
CA VAL A 65 -23.91 54.81 30.89
C VAL A 65 -25.02 54.55 29.85
N PRO A 66 -24.97 55.21 28.66
CA PRO A 66 -25.93 55.00 27.58
C PRO A 66 -26.05 53.51 27.17
N SER A 67 -27.27 53.06 26.90
CA SER A 67 -27.58 51.67 26.54
C SER A 67 -26.78 51.15 25.34
N ARG A 68 -26.50 52.00 24.35
CA ARG A 68 -25.68 51.66 23.18
C ARG A 68 -24.25 51.28 23.55
N THR A 69 -23.63 52.00 24.49
CA THR A 69 -22.27 51.72 24.96
C THR A 69 -22.19 50.40 25.73
N LYS A 70 -23.24 50.05 26.48
CA LYS A 70 -23.35 48.74 27.17
C LYS A 70 -23.41 47.58 26.17
N TRP A 71 -24.19 47.71 25.10
CA TRP A 71 -24.28 46.70 24.03
C TRP A 71 -22.95 46.47 23.32
N VAL A 72 -22.23 47.54 22.98
CA VAL A 72 -20.91 47.44 22.34
C VAL A 72 -19.92 46.74 23.24
N MET A 73 -19.99 46.99 24.55
CA MET A 73 -19.11 46.37 25.54
C MET A 73 -19.37 44.87 25.72
N VAL A 74 -20.63 44.48 25.79
CA VAL A 74 -21.03 43.07 25.82
C VAL A 74 -20.56 42.39 24.52
N ALA A 75 -20.76 43.03 23.37
CA ALA A 75 -20.29 42.50 22.09
C ALA A 75 -18.76 42.35 22.03
N THR A 76 -18.00 43.30 22.59
CA THR A 76 -16.52 43.21 22.65
C THR A 76 -16.05 42.10 23.58
N ILE A 77 -16.67 41.94 24.74
CA ILE A 77 -16.34 40.84 25.68
C ILE A 77 -16.62 39.49 25.02
N VAL A 78 -17.79 39.32 24.42
CA VAL A 78 -18.17 38.08 23.73
C VAL A 78 -17.24 37.81 22.55
N ALA A 79 -16.96 38.80 21.70
CA ALA A 79 -16.06 38.64 20.56
C ALA A 79 -14.63 38.28 20.99
N SER A 80 -14.13 38.86 22.08
CA SER A 80 -12.77 38.58 22.58
C SER A 80 -12.67 37.20 23.25
N LEU A 81 -13.71 36.77 23.96
CA LEU A 81 -13.82 35.40 24.49
C LEU A 81 -13.91 34.36 23.37
N VAL A 82 -14.72 34.63 22.36
CA VAL A 82 -14.87 33.76 21.19
C VAL A 82 -13.53 33.67 20.44
N ALA A 83 -12.83 34.79 20.23
CA ALA A 83 -11.50 34.81 19.62
C ALA A 83 -10.44 34.02 20.42
N GLY A 84 -10.53 34.04 21.76
CA GLY A 84 -9.61 33.31 22.66
C GLY A 84 -9.88 31.81 22.80
N VAL A 85 -10.98 31.29 22.25
CA VAL A 85 -11.36 29.86 22.30
C VAL A 85 -11.46 29.24 20.91
N LEU A 86 -11.62 30.06 19.86
CA LEU A 86 -11.77 29.63 18.47
C LEU A 86 -10.59 28.80 17.97
N ASP A 87 -9.36 29.16 18.33
CA ASP A 87 -8.13 28.43 18.02
C ASP A 87 -8.15 27.00 18.59
N LYS A 88 -8.59 26.84 19.83
CA LYS A 88 -8.74 25.52 20.49
C LYS A 88 -9.86 24.70 19.87
N GLY A 89 -10.95 25.36 19.46
CA GLY A 89 -12.04 24.74 18.72
C GLY A 89 -11.59 24.21 17.36
N VAL A 90 -10.88 25.03 16.59
CA VAL A 90 -10.33 24.67 15.27
C VAL A 90 -9.31 23.53 15.38
N ALA A 91 -8.42 23.59 16.38
CA ALA A 91 -7.42 22.54 16.61
C ALA A 91 -8.04 21.16 16.89
N ARG A 92 -9.23 21.09 17.50
CA ARG A 92 -9.92 19.82 17.79
C ARG A 92 -10.36 19.06 16.54
N PHE A 93 -10.56 19.76 15.43
CA PHE A 93 -10.96 19.17 14.16
C PHE A 93 -9.77 18.82 13.27
N ILE A 94 -8.54 19.07 13.74
CA ILE A 94 -7.32 18.80 12.99
C ILE A 94 -6.64 17.61 13.64
N SER A 95 -6.56 16.50 12.90
CA SER A 95 -5.88 15.29 13.36
C SER A 95 -4.52 15.13 12.68
N PRO A 96 -3.44 14.86 13.42
CA PRO A 96 -2.20 14.39 12.83
C PRO A 96 -2.47 13.02 12.18
N THR A 97 -2.11 12.92 10.90
CA THR A 97 -2.29 11.73 10.08
C THR A 97 -1.02 11.52 9.26
N GLU A 98 -0.71 10.27 8.96
CA GLU A 98 0.34 9.91 8.01
C GLU A 98 -0.31 9.41 6.72
N ARG A 99 0.19 9.88 5.58
CA ARG A 99 -0.27 9.42 4.27
C ARG A 99 0.92 8.86 3.50
N LEU A 100 0.73 7.70 2.89
CA LEU A 100 1.71 7.13 1.98
C LEU A 100 1.69 7.89 0.66
N ILE A 101 2.86 8.37 0.25
CA ILE A 101 3.07 9.05 -1.03
C ILE A 101 4.02 8.20 -1.86
N ARG A 102 3.73 8.11 -3.16
CA ARG A 102 4.58 7.37 -4.09
C ARG A 102 5.94 8.08 -4.17
N GLY A 103 6.97 7.43 -3.67
CA GLY A 103 8.36 7.83 -3.83
C GLY A 103 8.96 7.24 -5.12
N ASP A 104 10.29 7.18 -5.15
CA ASP A 104 11.02 6.63 -6.29
C ASP A 104 11.00 5.10 -6.30
N SER A 105 11.14 4.52 -7.48
CA SER A 105 11.36 3.08 -7.58
C SER A 105 12.77 2.68 -7.24
N LYS A 106 12.89 1.58 -6.51
CA LYS A 106 14.15 1.06 -6.03
C LYS A 106 14.39 -0.35 -6.57
N LEU A 107 15.59 -0.59 -7.09
CA LEU A 107 16.05 -1.91 -7.47
C LEU A 107 16.75 -2.56 -6.27
N GLU A 108 16.25 -3.71 -5.87
CA GLU A 108 16.83 -4.54 -4.81
C GLU A 108 17.48 -5.77 -5.42
N ILE A 109 18.70 -6.06 -4.97
CA ILE A 109 19.44 -7.25 -5.35
C ILE A 109 19.52 -8.14 -4.10
N ILE A 110 18.75 -9.21 -4.11
CA ILE A 110 18.57 -10.10 -2.97
C ILE A 110 19.47 -11.32 -3.15
N PRO A 111 20.45 -11.55 -2.25
CA PRO A 111 21.38 -12.68 -2.34
C PRO A 111 20.86 -13.95 -1.66
N GLN A 112 19.56 -14.04 -1.35
CA GLN A 112 18.93 -15.12 -0.59
C GLN A 112 18.73 -16.40 -1.43
N PHE A 113 19.80 -16.86 -2.05
CA PHE A 113 19.84 -18.05 -2.87
C PHE A 113 20.31 -19.25 -2.05
N GLN A 114 19.57 -20.36 -2.13
CA GLN A 114 19.97 -21.63 -1.53
C GLN A 114 19.98 -22.72 -2.60
N VAL A 115 21.02 -23.55 -2.55
CA VAL A 115 21.10 -24.78 -3.34
C VAL A 115 20.73 -25.92 -2.42
N LEU A 116 19.56 -26.54 -2.64
CA LEU A 116 19.16 -27.75 -1.94
C LEU A 116 19.31 -28.92 -2.93
N SER A 117 20.32 -29.76 -2.71
CA SER A 117 20.66 -30.88 -3.60
C SER A 117 20.98 -30.41 -5.03
N ARG A 118 20.04 -30.59 -5.97
CA ARG A 118 20.15 -30.20 -7.39
C ARG A 118 19.13 -29.11 -7.79
N GLU A 119 18.51 -28.47 -6.80
CA GLU A 119 17.48 -27.47 -7.01
C GLU A 119 17.91 -26.11 -6.50
N TYR A 120 17.61 -25.09 -7.30
CA TYR A 120 17.84 -23.71 -6.95
C TYR A 120 16.57 -23.07 -6.41
N ILE A 121 16.64 -22.60 -5.16
CA ILE A 121 15.53 -21.97 -4.46
C ILE A 121 15.94 -20.60 -3.91
N PHE A 122 14.97 -19.69 -3.77
CA PHE A 122 15.16 -18.46 -3.03
C PHE A 122 14.55 -18.62 -1.63
N SER A 123 15.36 -18.45 -0.58
CA SER A 123 14.91 -18.59 0.80
C SER A 123 14.03 -17.40 1.21
N GLY A 124 12.93 -17.65 1.93
CA GLY A 124 11.99 -16.59 2.35
C GLY A 124 10.84 -16.33 1.38
N TRP A 125 10.74 -17.10 0.29
CA TRP A 125 9.73 -17.00 -0.77
C TRP A 125 8.75 -18.18 -0.72
N SER A 126 8.35 -18.54 0.50
CA SER A 126 7.33 -19.55 0.76
C SER A 126 6.29 -19.04 1.74
N THR A 127 5.02 -19.33 1.49
CA THR A 127 3.92 -18.99 2.39
C THR A 127 2.86 -20.10 2.38
N SER A 128 1.88 -20.01 3.27
CA SER A 128 0.69 -20.84 3.22
C SER A 128 -0.56 -19.97 3.11
N ILE A 129 -1.59 -20.52 2.46
CA ILE A 129 -2.90 -19.88 2.32
C ILE A 129 -3.98 -20.84 2.79
N ARG A 130 -5.06 -20.30 3.35
CA ARG A 130 -6.25 -21.07 3.72
C ARG A 130 -7.25 -21.12 2.58
N HIS A 131 -8.14 -22.11 2.62
CA HIS A 131 -9.27 -22.19 1.71
C HIS A 131 -10.06 -20.86 1.66
N GLY A 132 -10.23 -20.32 0.44
CA GLY A 132 -10.94 -19.07 0.19
C GLY A 132 -10.10 -17.79 0.33
N GLU A 133 -8.84 -17.87 0.76
CA GLU A 133 -7.92 -16.72 0.74
C GLU A 133 -7.40 -16.45 -0.68
N ASN A 134 -7.07 -15.19 -0.95
CA ASN A 134 -6.55 -14.78 -2.26
C ASN A 134 -5.05 -15.05 -2.38
N ILE A 135 -4.68 -16.01 -3.24
CA ILE A 135 -3.29 -16.39 -3.46
C ILE A 135 -2.41 -15.23 -3.97
N THR A 136 -2.96 -14.33 -4.79
CA THR A 136 -2.20 -13.20 -5.35
C THR A 136 -1.85 -12.16 -4.30
N GLU A 137 -2.74 -11.94 -3.33
CA GLU A 137 -2.49 -11.06 -2.19
C GLU A 137 -1.43 -11.68 -1.27
N ALA A 138 -1.51 -12.99 -1.00
CA ALA A 138 -0.50 -13.69 -0.22
C ALA A 138 0.89 -13.62 -0.89
N MET A 139 0.97 -13.76 -2.22
CA MET A 139 2.20 -13.55 -2.98
C MET A 139 2.71 -12.11 -2.87
N ALA A 140 1.85 -11.12 -3.05
CA ALA A 140 2.22 -9.71 -2.96
C ALA A 140 2.75 -9.36 -1.55
N LEU A 141 2.11 -9.86 -0.50
CA LEU A 141 2.56 -9.69 0.89
C LEU A 141 3.91 -10.37 1.15
N MET A 142 4.11 -11.57 0.59
CA MET A 142 5.37 -12.29 0.68
C MET A 142 6.51 -11.51 -0.01
N ILE A 143 6.25 -10.92 -1.19
CA ILE A 143 7.23 -10.09 -1.90
C ILE A 143 7.51 -8.76 -1.22
N ASN A 144 6.50 -8.14 -0.60
CA ASN A 144 6.59 -6.89 0.15
C ASN A 144 7.20 -7.07 1.55
N ASN A 145 7.51 -8.30 1.98
CA ASN A 145 8.06 -8.52 3.32
C ASN A 145 9.44 -7.87 3.44
N THR A 146 9.53 -6.80 4.25
CA THR A 146 10.77 -6.03 4.47
C THR A 146 11.89 -6.85 5.07
N ARG A 147 11.60 -8.02 5.69
CA ARG A 147 12.63 -8.97 6.13
C ARG A 147 13.46 -9.54 4.98
N ASN A 148 12.90 -9.59 3.77
CA ASN A 148 13.58 -10.09 2.58
C ASN A 148 14.32 -8.97 1.81
N ILE A 149 14.10 -7.70 2.18
CA ILE A 149 14.66 -6.52 1.52
C ILE A 149 15.82 -5.99 2.36
N GLN A 150 17.06 -6.28 1.96
CA GLN A 150 18.25 -5.96 2.78
C GLN A 150 18.46 -4.47 3.03
N THR A 151 18.04 -3.62 2.08
CA THR A 151 18.18 -2.18 2.21
C THR A 151 16.95 -1.51 2.83
N ALA A 152 15.95 -2.28 3.27
CA ALA A 152 14.78 -1.74 3.91
C ALA A 152 15.16 -1.16 5.27
N GLU A 153 14.91 0.13 5.45
CA GLU A 153 15.07 0.80 6.74
C GLU A 153 14.00 0.29 7.72
N VAL A 154 14.41 -0.62 8.61
CA VAL A 154 13.54 -1.17 9.65
C VAL A 154 13.00 -0.04 10.53
N GLY A 155 11.68 0.06 10.64
CA GLY A 155 11.01 1.10 11.43
C GLY A 155 10.75 2.43 10.70
N SER A 156 11.12 2.56 9.42
CA SER A 156 10.82 3.75 8.61
C SER A 156 9.34 3.92 8.24
N GLY A 157 8.52 2.87 8.37
CA GLY A 157 7.12 2.88 7.93
C GLY A 157 6.94 2.88 6.41
N ARG A 158 8.04 2.78 5.63
CA ARG A 158 8.01 2.68 4.17
C ARG A 158 7.35 1.38 3.71
N LEU A 159 6.56 1.47 2.66
CA LEU A 159 5.91 0.32 2.02
C LEU A 159 6.60 0.01 0.69
N TYR A 160 6.93 -1.26 0.45
CA TYR A 160 7.65 -1.71 -0.74
C TYR A 160 6.74 -2.56 -1.62
N ILE A 161 6.08 -1.95 -2.60
CA ILE A 161 5.15 -2.67 -3.47
C ILE A 161 5.91 -3.15 -4.71
N PRO A 162 5.93 -4.45 -5.05
CA PRO A 162 6.59 -4.90 -6.26
C PRO A 162 5.94 -4.28 -7.49
N ARG A 163 6.76 -3.78 -8.42
CA ARG A 163 6.25 -3.12 -9.62
C ARG A 163 5.63 -4.15 -10.57
N LEU A 164 4.35 -4.01 -10.81
CA LEU A 164 3.62 -4.78 -11.83
C LEU A 164 3.66 -4.06 -13.18
N THR A 165 3.66 -4.84 -14.25
CA THR A 165 3.60 -4.39 -15.64
C THR A 165 2.47 -5.11 -16.35
N ASP A 166 1.71 -4.36 -17.14
CA ASP A 166 0.82 -4.94 -18.12
C ASP A 166 1.61 -5.80 -19.11
N PHE A 167 0.95 -6.81 -19.67
CA PHE A 167 1.55 -7.72 -20.64
C PHE A 167 0.54 -8.15 -21.70
N ASP A 168 1.08 -8.53 -22.86
CA ASP A 168 0.33 -9.19 -23.92
C ASP A 168 0.66 -10.68 -23.94
N ILE A 169 -0.34 -11.53 -24.16
CA ILE A 169 -0.14 -12.98 -24.24
C ILE A 169 0.42 -13.31 -25.63
N VAL A 170 1.65 -13.80 -25.68
CA VAL A 170 2.32 -14.22 -26.93
C VAL A 170 1.96 -15.65 -27.29
N CYS A 171 1.90 -16.53 -26.28
CA CYS A 171 1.57 -17.94 -26.48
C CYS A 171 0.83 -18.48 -25.24
N ALA A 172 -0.31 -19.12 -25.50
CA ALA A 172 -1.14 -19.81 -24.49
C ALA A 172 -1.54 -21.22 -24.93
N GLN A 173 -0.89 -21.75 -25.97
CA GLN A 173 -1.13 -23.10 -26.51
C GLN A 173 0.19 -23.84 -26.66
N SER A 174 0.25 -25.06 -26.15
CA SER A 174 1.47 -25.88 -26.21
C SER A 174 1.22 -27.27 -26.74
N SER A 175 2.21 -27.79 -27.45
CA SER A 175 2.36 -29.21 -27.72
C SER A 175 2.79 -29.87 -26.42
N VAL A 176 1.97 -30.78 -25.92
CA VAL A 176 2.17 -31.45 -24.64
C VAL A 176 2.80 -32.80 -24.91
N HIS A 177 3.96 -33.00 -24.31
CA HIS A 177 4.72 -34.23 -24.36
C HIS A 177 4.73 -34.86 -22.97
N PHE A 178 4.55 -36.17 -22.90
CA PHE A 178 4.71 -36.93 -21.66
C PHE A 178 6.00 -37.76 -21.75
N LEU A 179 6.83 -37.66 -20.72
CA LEU A 179 8.27 -37.95 -20.76
C LEU A 179 8.72 -38.98 -19.70
N ASP A 180 9.90 -39.54 -19.95
CA ASP A 180 10.90 -40.08 -19.03
C ASP A 180 12.26 -39.48 -19.40
N ASP A 181 13.12 -39.23 -18.41
CA ASP A 181 14.35 -38.42 -18.47
C ASP A 181 15.38 -38.92 -19.53
N GLU A 182 15.20 -40.13 -20.08
CA GLU A 182 16.19 -40.77 -20.97
C GLU A 182 15.69 -41.26 -22.35
N ILE A 183 14.37 -41.27 -22.67
CA ILE A 183 13.85 -41.89 -23.92
C ILE A 183 12.68 -41.11 -24.56
N ALA A 184 12.61 -41.18 -25.90
CA ALA A 184 11.62 -40.66 -26.85
C ALA A 184 10.25 -40.20 -26.32
N TYR A 185 9.83 -39.00 -26.75
CA TYR A 185 8.62 -38.31 -26.28
C TYR A 185 7.32 -38.91 -26.81
N LEU A 186 6.32 -39.09 -25.94
CA LEU A 186 4.95 -39.28 -26.38
C LEU A 186 4.25 -37.93 -26.58
N LEU A 187 3.90 -37.63 -27.83
CA LEU A 187 3.19 -36.41 -28.22
C LEU A 187 1.67 -36.59 -28.00
N LEU A 188 1.07 -35.78 -27.12
CA LEU A 188 -0.36 -35.82 -26.82
C LEU A 188 -1.16 -34.81 -27.65
N THR A 189 -0.68 -33.57 -27.73
CA THR A 189 -1.26 -32.50 -28.54
C THR A 189 -0.30 -32.05 -29.63
N GLN A 190 -0.83 -31.67 -30.78
CA GLN A 190 -0.06 -31.11 -31.90
C GLN A 190 -0.39 -29.62 -32.08
N GLU A 191 0.48 -28.88 -32.77
CA GLU A 191 0.26 -27.49 -33.21
C GLU A 191 0.31 -26.38 -32.13
N GLY A 192 0.99 -26.60 -31.00
CA GLY A 192 1.25 -25.51 -30.04
C GLY A 192 2.37 -24.55 -30.47
N CYS A 193 2.31 -23.29 -30.03
CA CYS A 193 3.38 -22.30 -30.23
C CYS A 193 4.57 -22.48 -29.28
N SER A 194 4.50 -23.46 -28.39
CA SER A 194 5.56 -23.87 -27.47
C SER A 194 5.39 -25.35 -27.11
N ASN A 195 6.39 -25.95 -26.47
CA ASN A 195 6.40 -27.35 -26.08
C ASN A 195 6.47 -27.46 -24.55
N VAL A 196 5.55 -28.21 -23.95
CA VAL A 196 5.55 -28.53 -22.52
C VAL A 196 5.83 -30.01 -22.40
N TYR A 197 6.86 -30.38 -21.65
CA TYR A 197 7.20 -31.75 -21.35
C TYR A 197 6.94 -32.04 -19.88
N ILE A 198 6.11 -33.05 -19.60
CA ILE A 198 5.71 -33.47 -18.26
C ILE A 198 6.33 -34.82 -17.96
N TYR A 199 7.00 -34.93 -16.83
CA TYR A 199 7.71 -36.15 -16.44
C TYR A 199 7.79 -36.32 -14.94
N LEU A 200 8.28 -37.49 -14.54
CA LEU A 200 8.45 -37.87 -13.16
C LEU A 200 9.92 -38.19 -12.90
N TYR A 201 10.54 -37.42 -12.02
CA TYR A 201 11.90 -37.65 -11.57
C TYR A 201 11.98 -38.89 -10.67
N ASN A 202 13.17 -39.51 -10.61
CA ASN A 202 13.51 -40.68 -9.78
C ASN A 202 12.82 -42.01 -10.14
N LEU A 203 12.27 -42.10 -11.35
CA LEU A 203 11.79 -43.36 -11.93
C LEU A 203 12.84 -43.90 -12.91
N PRO A 204 13.06 -45.23 -12.98
CA PRO A 204 13.90 -45.82 -14.01
C PRO A 204 13.25 -45.68 -15.39
N SER A 205 14.08 -45.63 -16.44
CA SER A 205 13.68 -45.40 -17.82
C SER A 205 12.56 -46.33 -18.32
N PHE A 206 11.46 -45.75 -18.82
CA PHE A 206 10.30 -46.42 -19.38
C PHE A 206 10.59 -46.90 -20.80
N HIS A 207 10.27 -48.17 -21.07
CA HIS A 207 10.27 -48.68 -22.43
C HIS A 207 8.95 -48.31 -23.13
N TYR A 208 8.95 -47.19 -23.88
CA TYR A 208 7.79 -46.67 -24.61
C TYR A 208 7.14 -47.63 -25.61
N ASN A 209 7.89 -48.63 -26.08
CA ASN A 209 7.39 -49.61 -27.05
C ASN A 209 6.17 -50.41 -26.54
N ASN A 210 5.95 -50.44 -25.22
CA ASN A 210 4.83 -51.14 -24.59
C ASN A 210 3.78 -50.19 -23.99
N THR A 211 3.89 -48.87 -24.20
CA THR A 211 2.92 -47.90 -23.67
C THR A 211 1.63 -47.94 -24.48
N THR A 212 0.50 -48.10 -23.79
CA THR A 212 -0.83 -47.95 -24.42
C THR A 212 -1.34 -46.54 -24.20
N VAL A 213 -1.70 -45.86 -25.28
CA VAL A 213 -2.21 -44.48 -25.26
C VAL A 213 -3.57 -44.47 -25.93
N VAL A 214 -4.58 -44.01 -25.20
CA VAL A 214 -5.96 -43.92 -25.69
C VAL A 214 -6.41 -42.48 -25.58
N GLN A 215 -6.66 -41.84 -26.72
CA GLN A 215 -7.31 -40.54 -26.75
C GLN A 215 -8.81 -40.73 -26.48
N LYS A 216 -9.29 -40.22 -25.35
CA LYS A 216 -10.71 -40.30 -24.96
C LYS A 216 -11.52 -39.18 -25.59
N SER A 217 -10.91 -38.01 -25.75
CA SER A 217 -11.47 -36.84 -26.43
C SER A 217 -10.33 -35.97 -27.00
N PRO A 218 -10.61 -34.94 -27.82
CA PRO A 218 -9.57 -34.07 -28.40
C PRO A 218 -8.61 -33.44 -27.38
N HIS A 219 -9.05 -33.36 -26.12
CA HIS A 219 -8.36 -32.70 -25.02
C HIS A 219 -8.04 -33.65 -23.86
N ARG A 220 -8.16 -34.97 -24.06
CA ARG A 220 -8.03 -35.95 -22.99
C ARG A 220 -7.42 -37.27 -23.43
N TRP A 221 -6.44 -37.75 -22.66
CA TRP A 221 -5.70 -38.98 -22.92
C TRP A 221 -5.62 -39.84 -21.67
N SER A 222 -5.77 -41.15 -21.88
CA SER A 222 -5.49 -42.20 -20.89
C SER A 222 -4.21 -42.92 -21.31
N LEU A 223 -3.30 -43.12 -20.38
CA LEU A 223 -2.02 -43.75 -20.64
C LEU A 223 -1.76 -44.89 -19.66
N VAL A 224 -1.23 -46.00 -20.17
CA VAL A 224 -0.84 -47.18 -19.41
C VAL A 224 0.60 -47.51 -19.75
N TYR A 225 1.47 -47.39 -18.76
CA TYR A 225 2.91 -47.66 -18.85
C TYR A 225 3.23 -48.93 -18.05
N PRO A 226 3.44 -50.07 -18.71
CA PRO A 226 3.92 -51.27 -18.03
C PRO A 226 5.38 -51.08 -17.62
N GLY A 227 5.80 -51.62 -16.48
CA GLY A 227 7.22 -51.65 -16.13
C GLY A 227 7.74 -50.56 -15.18
N GLY A 228 6.88 -49.75 -14.57
CA GLY A 228 7.29 -48.61 -13.73
C GLY A 228 7.80 -48.97 -12.33
N LYS A 229 8.02 -47.93 -11.51
CA LYS A 229 8.38 -48.02 -10.08
C LYS A 229 7.28 -47.35 -9.24
N GLU A 230 7.21 -47.65 -7.94
CA GLU A 230 6.31 -46.97 -7.02
C GLU A 230 6.61 -45.46 -6.98
N LEU A 231 5.57 -44.62 -6.92
CA LEU A 231 5.63 -43.15 -7.01
C LEU A 231 6.02 -42.51 -5.68
N LEU A 232 6.46 -43.31 -4.70
CA LEU A 232 6.74 -42.84 -3.34
C LEU A 232 7.80 -41.74 -3.32
N ASP A 233 8.80 -41.84 -4.20
CA ASP A 233 9.90 -40.87 -4.34
C ASP A 233 9.78 -40.03 -5.63
N ALA A 234 8.67 -40.16 -6.35
CA ALA A 234 8.48 -39.48 -7.63
C ALA A 234 8.08 -38.02 -7.42
N SER A 235 8.76 -37.14 -8.16
CA SER A 235 8.51 -35.70 -8.16
C SER A 235 8.16 -35.22 -9.55
N LEU A 236 7.18 -34.33 -9.65
CA LEU A 236 6.78 -33.78 -10.94
C LEU A 236 7.90 -32.89 -11.51
N GLY A 237 8.31 -33.19 -12.73
CA GLY A 237 9.18 -32.39 -13.58
C GLY A 237 8.39 -31.78 -14.73
N ILE A 238 8.63 -30.49 -15.00
CA ILE A 238 8.03 -29.79 -16.12
C ILE A 238 9.11 -28.99 -16.83
N ASP A 239 9.30 -29.30 -18.10
CA ASP A 239 10.17 -28.55 -18.99
C ASP A 239 9.29 -27.79 -19.97
N PHE A 240 9.47 -26.48 -20.03
CA PHE A 240 8.76 -25.63 -20.95
C PHE A 240 9.75 -24.99 -21.91
N LYS A 241 9.61 -25.35 -23.20
CA LYS A 241 10.49 -24.92 -24.25
C LYS A 241 9.72 -24.09 -25.27
N GLN A 242 10.21 -22.89 -25.53
CA GLN A 242 9.77 -22.08 -26.66
C GLN A 242 11.00 -21.62 -27.43
N SER A 243 11.05 -21.97 -28.73
CA SER A 243 12.25 -21.78 -29.55
C SER A 243 13.48 -22.41 -28.88
N ASP A 244 14.55 -21.64 -28.66
CA ASP A 244 15.80 -22.12 -28.04
C ASP A 244 15.84 -21.96 -26.51
N THR A 245 14.81 -21.38 -25.89
CA THR A 245 14.77 -21.17 -24.44
C THR A 245 14.06 -22.33 -23.75
N LEU A 246 14.79 -22.99 -22.85
CA LEU A 246 14.24 -23.98 -21.91
C LEU A 246 14.04 -23.33 -20.54
N CYS A 247 12.89 -23.59 -19.94
CA CYS A 247 12.56 -23.20 -18.58
C CYS A 247 12.10 -24.44 -17.83
N THR A 248 12.74 -24.79 -16.73
CA THR A 248 12.46 -26.02 -15.98
C THR A 248 11.89 -25.72 -14.60
N LEU A 249 10.77 -26.37 -14.28
CA LEU A 249 10.14 -26.38 -12.96
C LEU A 249 10.18 -27.81 -12.42
N ARG A 250 10.71 -28.00 -11.21
CA ARG A 250 10.60 -29.28 -10.51
C ARG A 250 9.94 -29.10 -9.16
N GLU A 251 9.13 -30.07 -8.78
CA GLU A 251 8.58 -30.14 -7.43
C GLU A 251 9.66 -30.55 -6.41
N PHE A 252 9.51 -30.19 -5.13
CA PHE A 252 10.45 -30.63 -4.09
C PHE A 252 10.47 -32.14 -4.00
N GLU A 253 11.68 -32.70 -4.05
CA GLU A 253 11.93 -34.10 -3.72
C GLU A 253 11.56 -34.33 -2.25
N VAL A 254 10.46 -35.05 -2.01
CA VAL A 254 10.04 -35.38 -0.64
C VAL A 254 10.70 -36.69 -0.25
N SER A 255 11.62 -36.63 0.70
CA SER A 255 12.20 -37.84 1.30
C SER A 255 11.15 -38.66 2.04
N TYR A 256 10.98 -39.91 1.59
CA TYR A 256 10.51 -41.18 2.18
C TYR A 256 9.90 -41.28 3.61
N PHE A 257 10.05 -40.33 4.54
CA PHE A 257 9.75 -40.56 5.96
C PHE A 257 8.25 -40.55 6.36
N GLY A 258 7.33 -40.40 5.41
CA GLY A 258 5.89 -40.50 5.66
C GLY A 258 5.37 -41.93 5.49
N ILE A 259 4.93 -42.56 6.57
CA ILE A 259 4.31 -43.90 6.53
C ILE A 259 2.97 -43.81 5.78
N PHE A 260 2.91 -44.35 4.55
CA PHE A 260 1.72 -44.40 3.68
C PHE A 260 0.66 -45.43 4.12
N ASP A 261 0.58 -45.79 5.40
CA ASP A 261 -0.17 -46.98 5.82
C ASP A 261 -1.69 -46.76 5.95
N GLU A 262 -2.13 -45.51 6.13
CA GLU A 262 -3.54 -45.13 6.20
C GLU A 262 -3.91 -44.27 4.99
N GLY A 263 -4.92 -44.68 4.22
CA GLY A 263 -5.34 -43.97 3.01
C GLY A 263 -5.62 -42.49 3.28
N GLY A 264 -5.00 -41.59 2.52
CA GLY A 264 -5.04 -40.16 2.83
C GLY A 264 -4.12 -39.31 1.98
N VAL A 265 -4.09 -38.01 2.31
CA VAL A 265 -3.16 -37.01 1.76
C VAL A 265 -1.99 -36.88 2.72
N ASN A 266 -0.77 -37.07 2.22
CA ASN A 266 0.43 -37.13 3.07
C ASN A 266 1.08 -35.75 3.30
N ARG A 267 0.78 -34.79 2.43
CA ARG A 267 1.29 -33.43 2.49
C ARG A 267 0.21 -32.48 2.00
N LEU A 268 0.16 -31.29 2.59
CA LEU A 268 -0.67 -30.21 2.07
C LEU A 268 -0.39 -30.00 0.58
N PRO A 269 -1.42 -29.76 -0.25
CA PRO A 269 -1.21 -29.36 -1.62
C PRO A 269 -0.28 -28.16 -1.70
N SER A 270 0.58 -28.10 -2.71
CA SER A 270 1.50 -26.99 -2.88
C SER A 270 1.54 -26.50 -4.31
N THR A 271 1.46 -25.19 -4.50
CA THR A 271 1.73 -24.53 -5.78
C THR A 271 3.18 -24.07 -5.81
N VAL A 272 3.92 -24.50 -6.82
CA VAL A 272 5.28 -24.03 -7.12
C VAL A 272 5.26 -23.24 -8.42
N THR A 273 6.08 -22.21 -8.51
CA THR A 273 6.20 -21.41 -9.75
C THR A 273 7.64 -21.07 -10.05
N THR A 274 7.93 -20.93 -11.34
CA THR A 274 9.20 -20.45 -11.86
C THR A 274 8.96 -19.56 -13.06
N LYS A 275 9.99 -18.78 -13.40
CA LYS A 275 9.95 -17.82 -14.48
C LYS A 275 11.29 -17.72 -15.17
N CYS A 276 11.26 -17.62 -16.50
CA CYS A 276 12.43 -17.43 -17.33
C CYS A 276 12.21 -16.25 -18.28
N VAL A 277 13.28 -15.52 -18.59
CA VAL A 277 13.22 -14.36 -19.49
C VAL A 277 14.08 -14.67 -20.71
N ARG A 278 13.49 -14.53 -21.89
CA ARG A 278 14.15 -14.72 -23.18
C ARG A 278 14.98 -13.49 -23.54
N GLU A 279 15.93 -13.67 -24.47
CA GLU A 279 16.77 -12.58 -24.96
C GLU A 279 15.96 -11.47 -25.66
N ASP A 280 14.85 -11.81 -26.30
CA ASP A 280 13.90 -10.85 -26.91
C ASP A 280 13.04 -10.11 -25.88
N GLY A 281 13.15 -10.49 -24.61
CA GLY A 281 12.45 -9.89 -23.48
C GLY A 281 11.11 -10.56 -23.16
N ASP A 282 10.68 -11.56 -23.93
CA ASP A 282 9.49 -12.34 -23.62
C ASP A 282 9.72 -13.18 -22.35
N VAL A 283 8.66 -13.40 -21.59
CA VAL A 283 8.71 -14.01 -20.27
C VAL A 283 7.90 -15.30 -20.27
N LEU A 284 8.56 -16.40 -19.93
CA LEU A 284 7.97 -17.72 -19.77
C LEU A 284 7.64 -17.93 -18.30
N VAL A 285 6.38 -18.19 -17.99
CA VAL A 285 5.92 -18.45 -16.64
C VAL A 285 5.31 -19.84 -16.56
N MET A 286 5.68 -20.56 -15.52
CA MET A 286 5.03 -21.82 -15.17
C MET A 286 4.60 -21.83 -13.71
N ALA A 287 3.44 -22.40 -13.45
CA ALA A 287 2.99 -22.74 -12.11
C ALA A 287 2.45 -24.18 -12.11
N ALA A 288 2.74 -24.93 -11.06
CA ALA A 288 2.23 -26.29 -10.89
C ALA A 288 1.75 -26.50 -9.47
N THR A 289 0.54 -27.00 -9.30
CA THR A 289 -0.04 -27.39 -8.02
C THR A 289 -0.16 -28.89 -7.94
N THR A 290 0.39 -29.49 -6.90
CA THR A 290 0.46 -30.95 -6.76
C THR A 290 -0.26 -31.42 -5.50
N VAL A 291 -0.90 -32.59 -5.59
CA VAL A 291 -1.55 -33.29 -4.48
C VAL A 291 -1.15 -34.76 -4.54
N ARG A 292 -0.39 -35.22 -3.53
CA ARG A 292 -0.06 -36.65 -3.36
C ARG A 292 -1.07 -37.30 -2.42
N PHE A 293 -1.64 -38.41 -2.85
CA PHE A 293 -2.60 -39.16 -2.05
C PHE A 293 -2.54 -40.66 -2.31
N THR A 294 -3.04 -41.43 -1.35
CA THR A 294 -3.21 -42.87 -1.47
C THR A 294 -4.68 -43.25 -1.40
N GLY A 295 -5.05 -44.25 -2.19
CA GLY A 295 -6.42 -44.76 -2.23
C GLY A 295 -6.52 -46.26 -1.99
N ASP A 296 -7.75 -46.71 -1.89
CA ASP A 296 -8.09 -48.14 -1.99
C ASP A 296 -8.41 -48.47 -3.45
N ARG A 297 -7.94 -49.61 -3.95
CA ARG A 297 -8.22 -50.05 -5.33
C ARG A 297 -9.71 -50.27 -5.56
N LEU A 298 -10.38 -50.96 -4.62
CA LEU A 298 -11.80 -51.31 -4.78
C LEU A 298 -12.71 -50.11 -4.45
N GLY A 299 -12.20 -49.15 -3.68
CA GLY A 299 -12.89 -47.95 -3.25
C GLY A 299 -12.28 -46.65 -3.75
N PHE A 300 -11.58 -46.62 -4.90
CA PHE A 300 -10.82 -45.44 -5.31
C PHE A 300 -11.72 -44.20 -5.50
N SER A 301 -12.89 -44.38 -6.11
CA SER A 301 -13.92 -43.34 -6.14
C SER A 301 -14.29 -42.83 -4.73
N ASN A 302 -14.52 -43.71 -3.75
CA ASN A 302 -14.80 -43.32 -2.37
C ASN A 302 -13.61 -42.56 -1.74
N THR A 303 -12.36 -43.00 -1.97
CA THR A 303 -11.17 -42.24 -1.54
C THR A 303 -11.16 -40.84 -2.13
N THR A 304 -11.31 -40.69 -3.45
CA THR A 304 -11.27 -39.37 -4.09
C THR A 304 -12.38 -38.45 -3.59
N THR A 305 -13.60 -38.96 -3.38
CA THR A 305 -14.70 -38.18 -2.78
C THR A 305 -14.50 -37.83 -1.29
N ARG A 306 -13.62 -38.55 -0.58
CA ARG A 306 -13.23 -38.25 0.81
C ARG A 306 -12.10 -37.23 0.89
N LEU A 307 -11.37 -37.02 -0.19
CA LEU A 307 -10.20 -36.14 -0.24
C LEU A 307 -10.49 -34.84 -0.99
N PHE A 308 -11.28 -34.90 -2.05
CA PHE A 308 -11.56 -33.78 -2.93
C PHE A 308 -13.02 -33.35 -2.84
N GLN A 309 -13.24 -32.04 -2.93
CA GLN A 309 -14.57 -31.46 -3.03
C GLN A 309 -15.06 -31.55 -4.48
N GLY A 310 -16.17 -32.26 -4.69
CA GLY A 310 -16.77 -32.45 -6.00
C GLY A 310 -16.30 -33.72 -6.71
N THR A 311 -16.97 -34.04 -7.82
CA THR A 311 -16.58 -35.16 -8.69
C THR A 311 -16.01 -34.57 -9.98
N ASP A 312 -14.71 -34.79 -10.22
CA ASP A 312 -14.09 -34.46 -11.50
C ASP A 312 -14.00 -35.74 -12.35
N GLU A 313 -14.38 -35.62 -13.62
CA GLU A 313 -14.33 -36.69 -14.60
C GLU A 313 -12.92 -37.31 -14.73
N ILE A 314 -11.85 -36.55 -14.44
CA ILE A 314 -10.48 -37.07 -14.48
C ILE A 314 -10.27 -38.20 -13.46
N PHE A 315 -10.82 -38.07 -12.25
CA PHE A 315 -10.78 -39.11 -11.23
C PHE A 315 -11.69 -40.29 -11.56
N GLN A 316 -12.82 -40.05 -12.22
CA GLN A 316 -13.72 -41.13 -12.65
C GLN A 316 -13.10 -42.02 -13.73
N ALA A 317 -12.40 -41.45 -14.72
CA ALA A 317 -11.71 -42.30 -15.69
C ALA A 317 -10.47 -42.96 -15.09
N MET A 318 -9.77 -42.29 -14.16
CA MET A 318 -8.69 -42.95 -13.44
C MET A 318 -9.20 -44.15 -12.64
N ASP A 319 -10.36 -44.04 -11.97
CA ASP A 319 -11.03 -45.16 -11.30
C ASP A 319 -11.31 -46.32 -12.27
N ALA A 320 -11.85 -46.02 -13.45
CA ALA A 320 -12.10 -47.01 -14.49
C ALA A 320 -10.80 -47.65 -15.00
N LEU A 321 -9.75 -46.84 -15.20
CA LEU A 321 -8.44 -47.29 -15.66
C LEU A 321 -7.80 -48.23 -14.62
N ILE A 322 -7.82 -47.84 -13.35
CA ILE A 322 -7.37 -48.67 -12.22
C ILE A 322 -8.14 -49.99 -12.20
N LYS A 323 -9.46 -49.99 -12.32
CA LYS A 323 -10.26 -51.23 -12.31
C LYS A 323 -9.94 -52.17 -13.47
N MET A 324 -9.61 -51.62 -14.63
CA MET A 324 -9.30 -52.38 -15.85
C MET A 324 -7.88 -52.95 -15.86
N THR A 325 -6.91 -52.18 -15.34
CA THR A 325 -5.47 -52.51 -15.45
C THR A 325 -4.84 -52.97 -14.14
N ALA A 326 -5.54 -52.83 -13.01
CA ALA A 326 -4.95 -53.23 -11.75
C ALA A 326 -4.63 -54.73 -11.74
N PRO A 327 -3.42 -55.09 -11.28
CA PRO A 327 -2.99 -56.47 -11.22
C PRO A 327 -3.93 -57.31 -10.33
N ALA A 328 -4.10 -58.58 -10.69
CA ALA A 328 -4.64 -59.56 -9.76
C ALA A 328 -3.74 -59.61 -8.51
N PRO A 329 -4.29 -59.93 -7.31
CA PRO A 329 -3.52 -60.08 -6.08
C PRO A 329 -2.64 -61.33 -6.16
N THR A 330 -1.57 -61.27 -6.97
CA THR A 330 -0.57 -62.32 -7.10
C THR A 330 0.73 -61.85 -6.47
N LYS A 331 1.39 -62.76 -5.75
CA LYS A 331 2.47 -62.53 -4.79
C LYS A 331 3.77 -61.92 -5.34
N TYR A 332 3.86 -61.67 -6.64
CA TYR A 332 5.08 -61.24 -7.30
C TYR A 332 4.78 -60.26 -8.43
N MET A 333 4.56 -58.99 -8.08
CA MET A 333 4.56 -57.92 -9.07
C MET A 333 6.00 -57.40 -9.17
N TYR A 334 6.77 -57.93 -10.12
CA TYR A 334 8.14 -57.46 -10.34
C TYR A 334 8.21 -56.07 -10.99
N HIS A 335 7.11 -55.56 -11.54
CA HIS A 335 7.06 -54.21 -12.11
C HIS A 335 5.67 -53.54 -11.95
N PRO A 336 5.51 -52.51 -11.10
CA PRO A 336 4.26 -51.77 -11.00
C PRO A 336 3.91 -51.04 -12.31
N THR A 337 2.63 -51.02 -12.69
CA THR A 337 2.16 -50.31 -13.89
C THR A 337 1.81 -48.87 -13.51
N ILE A 338 2.30 -47.90 -14.28
CA ILE A 338 1.93 -46.49 -14.10
C ILE A 338 0.75 -46.19 -15.01
N LEU A 339 -0.26 -45.55 -14.43
CA LEU A 339 -1.48 -45.13 -15.09
C LEU A 339 -1.51 -43.61 -15.08
N ALA A 340 -1.79 -42.97 -16.21
CA ALA A 340 -1.94 -41.52 -16.26
C ALA A 340 -3.20 -41.11 -17.01
N GLU A 341 -3.91 -40.14 -16.46
CA GLU A 341 -5.00 -39.42 -17.11
C GLU A 341 -4.53 -37.97 -17.29
N VAL A 342 -4.55 -37.49 -18.52
CA VAL A 342 -4.10 -36.13 -18.88
C VAL A 342 -5.23 -35.40 -19.58
N ARG A 343 -5.51 -34.17 -19.14
CA ARG A 343 -6.50 -33.28 -19.75
C ARG A 343 -5.87 -31.92 -20.02
N VAL A 344 -5.90 -31.47 -21.27
CA VAL A 344 -5.28 -30.21 -21.72
C VAL A 344 -6.35 -29.19 -22.07
N ARG A 345 -6.31 -28.01 -21.47
CA ARG A 345 -7.29 -26.91 -21.64
C ARG A 345 -6.56 -25.59 -21.90
N GLY A 346 -6.19 -25.36 -23.15
CA GLY A 346 -5.42 -24.15 -23.53
C GLY A 346 -4.07 -24.12 -22.82
N SER A 347 -3.89 -23.15 -21.93
CA SER A 347 -2.68 -22.95 -21.11
C SER A 347 -2.62 -23.79 -19.83
N MET A 348 -3.65 -24.58 -19.54
CA MET A 348 -3.78 -25.40 -18.34
C MET A 348 -3.71 -26.90 -18.68
N ILE A 349 -3.05 -27.70 -17.84
CA ILE A 349 -3.00 -29.16 -17.95
C ILE A 349 -3.34 -29.76 -16.59
N ASP A 350 -4.36 -30.60 -16.55
CA ASP A 350 -4.67 -31.43 -15.38
C ASP A 350 -4.11 -32.83 -15.63
N THR A 351 -3.38 -33.39 -14.66
CA THR A 351 -2.88 -34.77 -14.73
C THR A 351 -3.18 -35.52 -13.45
N VAL A 352 -3.66 -36.77 -13.56
CA VAL A 352 -3.66 -37.73 -12.45
C VAL A 352 -2.74 -38.86 -12.86
N ILE A 353 -1.69 -39.12 -12.09
CA ILE A 353 -0.76 -40.22 -12.33
C ILE A 353 -0.78 -41.15 -11.13
N CYS A 354 -1.03 -42.43 -11.34
CA CYS A 354 -1.14 -43.43 -10.29
C CYS A 354 -0.21 -44.61 -10.56
N THR A 355 0.26 -45.24 -9.50
CA THR A 355 0.94 -46.54 -9.53
C THR A 355 0.43 -47.40 -8.39
N PHE A 356 0.88 -48.64 -8.30
CA PHE A 356 0.43 -49.58 -7.28
C PHE A 356 1.55 -49.92 -6.32
N ARG A 357 1.28 -49.75 -5.02
CA ARG A 357 2.09 -50.29 -3.93
C ARG A 357 1.43 -51.55 -3.39
N VAL A 358 2.18 -52.63 -3.24
CA VAL A 358 1.64 -53.88 -2.68
C VAL A 358 1.93 -53.95 -1.18
N THR A 359 0.91 -53.68 -0.36
CA THR A 359 1.00 -53.81 1.10
C THR A 359 0.23 -55.04 1.55
N ALA A 360 0.88 -56.00 2.21
CA ALA A 360 0.27 -57.24 2.68
C ALA A 360 -0.48 -58.03 1.57
N GLY A 361 0.00 -57.97 0.33
CA GLY A 361 -0.61 -58.65 -0.82
C GLY A 361 -1.80 -57.91 -1.46
N ILE A 362 -2.16 -56.73 -0.95
CA ILE A 362 -3.23 -55.89 -1.50
C ILE A 362 -2.59 -54.73 -2.29
N PRO A 363 -2.86 -54.60 -3.61
CA PRO A 363 -2.40 -53.44 -4.38
C PRO A 363 -3.20 -52.19 -3.98
N LYS A 364 -2.50 -51.19 -3.45
CA LYS A 364 -3.04 -49.87 -3.11
C LYS A 364 -2.55 -48.83 -4.14
N PRO A 365 -3.44 -48.06 -4.79
CA PRO A 365 -3.03 -46.97 -5.67
C PRO A 365 -2.38 -45.82 -4.88
N VAL A 366 -1.17 -45.44 -5.30
CA VAL A 366 -0.47 -44.21 -4.90
C VAL A 366 -0.57 -43.26 -6.07
N CYS A 367 -1.14 -42.07 -5.86
CA CYS A 367 -1.48 -41.13 -6.92
C CYS A 367 -0.93 -39.73 -6.68
N LEU A 368 -0.63 -39.05 -7.78
CA LEU A 368 -0.25 -37.66 -7.87
C LEU A 368 -1.27 -36.97 -8.78
N TYR A 369 -2.06 -36.07 -8.21
CA TYR A 369 -2.85 -35.12 -8.99
C TYR A 369 -2.02 -33.85 -9.18
N SER A 370 -2.02 -33.28 -10.37
CA SER A 370 -1.30 -32.04 -10.66
C SER A 370 -2.10 -31.15 -11.60
N VAL A 371 -2.08 -29.85 -11.32
CA VAL A 371 -2.59 -28.80 -12.21
C VAL A 371 -1.39 -27.97 -12.63
N ILE A 372 -1.19 -27.80 -13.92
CA ILE A 372 -0.07 -27.07 -14.50
C ILE A 372 -0.64 -25.91 -15.31
N SER A 373 -0.13 -24.70 -15.09
CA SER A 373 -0.42 -23.52 -15.90
C SER A 373 0.88 -23.00 -16.50
N PHE A 374 0.89 -22.74 -17.81
CA PHE A 374 2.02 -22.17 -18.52
C PHE A 374 1.58 -20.97 -19.36
N LEU A 375 2.40 -19.94 -19.45
CA LEU A 375 2.09 -18.75 -20.24
C LEU A 375 3.37 -18.14 -20.79
N VAL A 376 3.33 -17.67 -22.02
CA VAL A 376 4.36 -16.79 -22.58
C VAL A 376 3.77 -15.41 -22.75
N VAL A 377 4.41 -14.43 -22.15
CA VAL A 377 3.95 -13.04 -22.19
C VAL A 377 5.03 -12.09 -22.65
N ARG A 378 4.60 -11.01 -23.28
CA ARG A 378 5.45 -9.86 -23.60
C ARG A 378 5.08 -8.71 -22.66
N PRO A 379 5.94 -8.37 -21.69
CA PRO A 379 5.74 -7.18 -20.87
C PRO A 379 5.70 -5.93 -21.76
N LYS A 380 4.75 -5.02 -21.52
CA LYS A 380 4.67 -3.76 -22.28
C LYS A 380 5.88 -2.85 -22.04
N GLU A 381 6.47 -2.95 -20.85
CA GLU A 381 7.67 -2.21 -20.46
C GLU A 381 8.80 -3.19 -20.13
N GLN A 382 9.95 -3.02 -20.79
CA GLN A 382 11.17 -3.77 -20.48
C GLN A 382 11.98 -3.08 -19.38
N SER A 383 12.55 -3.87 -18.48
CA SER A 383 13.30 -3.35 -17.34
C SER A 383 14.75 -3.01 -17.71
N VAL A 384 14.98 -1.75 -18.06
CA VAL A 384 16.32 -1.22 -18.33
C VAL A 384 17.20 -1.25 -17.07
N ALA A 385 16.61 -1.07 -15.88
CA ALA A 385 17.35 -1.04 -14.63
C ALA A 385 18.00 -2.38 -14.29
N ILE A 386 17.29 -3.49 -14.50
CA ILE A 386 17.83 -4.84 -14.26
C ILE A 386 18.91 -5.17 -15.29
N LYS A 387 18.69 -4.85 -16.56
CA LYS A 387 19.70 -5.05 -17.61
C LYS A 387 21.01 -4.33 -17.29
N ARG A 388 20.94 -3.06 -16.87
CA ARG A 388 22.13 -2.30 -16.43
C ARG A 388 22.78 -2.88 -15.17
N ALA A 389 21.99 -3.30 -14.18
CA ALA A 389 22.52 -3.90 -12.95
C ALA A 389 23.24 -5.25 -13.18
N ARG A 390 22.93 -5.93 -14.30
CA ARG A 390 23.63 -7.13 -14.76
C ARG A 390 24.83 -6.83 -15.66
N GLY A 391 25.15 -5.56 -15.91
CA GLY A 391 26.24 -5.17 -16.82
C GLY A 391 25.93 -5.44 -18.29
N ASP A 392 24.66 -5.29 -18.69
CA ASP A 392 24.16 -5.51 -20.06
C ASP A 392 24.33 -6.95 -20.60
N VAL A 393 24.59 -7.92 -19.70
CA VAL A 393 24.57 -9.35 -20.02
C VAL A 393 23.16 -9.77 -20.45
N PRO A 394 23.02 -10.57 -21.53
CA PRO A 394 21.73 -11.10 -21.96
C PRO A 394 21.01 -11.85 -20.83
N PHE A 395 19.68 -11.88 -20.86
CA PHE A 395 18.92 -12.75 -19.95
C PHE A 395 19.26 -14.20 -20.28
N SER A 396 19.79 -14.95 -19.31
CA SER A 396 20.13 -16.35 -19.51
C SER A 396 18.91 -17.25 -19.26
N SER A 397 18.79 -18.29 -20.09
CA SER A 397 17.82 -19.36 -19.89
C SER A 397 18.23 -20.24 -18.71
N THR A 398 17.28 -20.72 -17.92
CA THR A 398 17.58 -21.64 -16.82
C THR A 398 17.76 -23.04 -17.36
N SER A 399 19.00 -23.57 -17.33
CA SER A 399 19.28 -24.96 -17.70
C SER A 399 19.01 -25.95 -16.55
N SER A 400 18.57 -25.44 -15.40
CA SER A 400 18.52 -26.16 -14.13
C SER A 400 17.20 -26.02 -13.41
N SER A 401 16.85 -27.02 -12.61
CA SER A 401 15.68 -27.00 -11.74
C SER A 401 15.61 -25.75 -10.87
N ALA A 402 14.59 -24.93 -11.11
CA ALA A 402 14.46 -23.63 -10.51
C ALA A 402 13.06 -23.45 -9.92
N LYS A 403 13.00 -23.03 -8.65
CA LYS A 403 11.76 -22.63 -7.98
C LYS A 403 11.88 -21.19 -7.48
N ALA A 404 10.98 -20.34 -7.94
CA ALA A 404 10.92 -18.96 -7.51
C ALA A 404 10.09 -18.80 -6.22
N MET A 405 8.93 -19.47 -6.14
CA MET A 405 8.02 -19.37 -5.00
C MET A 405 7.29 -20.69 -4.73
N VAL A 406 6.94 -20.94 -3.46
CA VAL A 406 6.15 -22.10 -3.01
C VAL A 406 5.01 -21.68 -2.10
N ILE A 407 3.80 -22.13 -2.39
CA ILE A 407 2.59 -21.77 -1.64
C ILE A 407 1.88 -23.04 -1.21
N GLU A 408 1.78 -23.28 0.10
CA GLU A 408 1.06 -24.43 0.65
C GLU A 408 -0.43 -24.10 0.88
N HIS A 409 -1.32 -25.01 0.49
CA HIS A 409 -2.76 -24.85 0.60
C HIS A 409 -3.29 -25.58 1.82
N ILE A 410 -3.85 -24.83 2.75
CA ILE A 410 -4.49 -25.37 3.95
C ILE A 410 -5.99 -25.55 3.63
N PRO A 411 -6.50 -26.80 3.58
CA PRO A 411 -7.91 -27.06 3.31
C PRO A 411 -8.82 -26.46 4.40
N SER A 412 -10.10 -26.24 4.08
CA SER A 412 -11.03 -25.63 5.04
C SER A 412 -11.23 -26.52 6.26
N MET A 413 -11.08 -25.96 7.45
CA MET A 413 -11.52 -26.59 8.69
C MET A 413 -12.91 -26.07 9.04
N ALA A 414 -13.95 -26.85 8.77
CA ALA A 414 -15.27 -26.61 9.33
C ALA A 414 -15.44 -27.52 10.56
N HIS A 415 -15.98 -26.98 11.66
CA HIS A 415 -16.25 -27.77 12.88
C HIS A 415 -17.09 -29.01 12.52
N ASP A 416 -16.55 -30.19 12.84
CA ASP A 416 -17.08 -31.53 12.54
C ASP A 416 -17.15 -31.98 11.06
N GLU A 417 -16.64 -31.20 10.09
CA GLU A 417 -16.60 -31.58 8.67
C GLU A 417 -15.18 -31.85 8.14
N ARG A 418 -15.10 -32.77 7.18
CA ARG A 418 -13.84 -33.28 6.61
C ARG A 418 -13.07 -32.17 5.89
N ASN A 419 -11.75 -32.12 6.09
CA ASN A 419 -10.81 -31.25 5.37
C ASN A 419 -10.73 -31.67 3.88
N LEU A 420 -11.68 -31.23 3.05
CA LEU A 420 -11.69 -31.52 1.62
C LEU A 420 -10.86 -30.51 0.83
N ILE A 421 -10.14 -31.00 -0.17
CA ILE A 421 -9.35 -30.19 -1.11
C ILE A 421 -10.23 -29.78 -2.28
N SER A 422 -10.39 -28.48 -2.50
CA SER A 422 -11.22 -27.95 -3.58
C SER A 422 -10.47 -27.93 -4.92
N ILE A 423 -10.82 -28.82 -5.85
CA ILE A 423 -10.21 -28.89 -7.19
C ILE A 423 -10.35 -27.55 -7.95
N PRO A 424 -11.54 -26.92 -8.00
CA PRO A 424 -11.69 -25.64 -8.70
C PRO A 424 -10.82 -24.53 -8.09
N GLN A 425 -10.65 -24.53 -6.76
CA GLN A 425 -9.77 -23.57 -6.11
C GLN A 425 -8.31 -23.80 -6.53
N LEU A 426 -7.81 -25.04 -6.48
CA LEU A 426 -6.43 -25.34 -6.91
C LEU A 426 -6.20 -24.92 -8.37
N GLN A 427 -7.19 -25.13 -9.25
CA GLN A 427 -7.11 -24.70 -10.65
C GLN A 427 -7.04 -23.18 -10.80
N ASN A 428 -7.93 -22.45 -10.13
CA ASN A 428 -7.95 -21.00 -10.15
C ASN A 428 -6.67 -20.41 -9.56
N ASP A 429 -6.21 -20.95 -8.43
CA ASP A 429 -5.01 -20.50 -7.73
C ASP A 429 -3.75 -20.72 -8.58
N THR A 430 -3.64 -21.87 -9.26
CA THR A 430 -2.51 -22.15 -10.17
C THR A 430 -2.46 -21.13 -11.32
N VAL A 431 -3.62 -20.81 -11.90
CA VAL A 431 -3.72 -19.81 -12.98
C VAL A 431 -3.39 -18.41 -12.45
N ALA A 432 -3.96 -18.02 -11.30
CA ALA A 432 -3.75 -16.71 -10.70
C ALA A 432 -2.27 -16.48 -10.35
N VAL A 433 -1.57 -17.51 -9.83
CA VAL A 433 -0.12 -17.48 -9.60
C VAL A 433 0.64 -17.25 -10.90
N SER A 434 0.31 -17.97 -11.97
CA SER A 434 0.98 -17.79 -13.27
C SER A 434 0.74 -16.39 -13.86
N GLN A 435 -0.47 -15.85 -13.73
CA GLN A 435 -0.80 -14.50 -14.21
C GLN A 435 -0.13 -13.40 -13.37
N PHE A 436 -0.04 -13.59 -12.05
CA PHE A 436 0.65 -12.65 -11.16
C PHE A 436 2.17 -12.67 -11.40
N MET A 437 2.76 -13.86 -11.61
CA MET A 437 4.17 -13.95 -12.00
C MET A 437 4.46 -13.35 -13.37
N ALA A 438 3.50 -13.42 -14.30
CA ALA A 438 3.54 -12.75 -15.59
C ALA A 438 3.45 -11.22 -15.45
N SER A 439 2.58 -10.70 -14.58
CA SER A 439 2.46 -9.27 -14.32
C SER A 439 3.69 -8.68 -13.63
N LEU A 440 4.42 -9.46 -12.84
CA LEU A 440 5.75 -9.05 -12.35
C LEU A 440 6.76 -8.87 -13.49
N GLY A 441 6.51 -9.44 -14.68
CA GLY A 441 7.29 -9.22 -15.89
C GLY A 441 8.79 -9.41 -15.68
N GLN A 442 9.60 -8.47 -16.17
CA GLN A 442 11.04 -8.45 -15.91
C GLN A 442 11.39 -7.85 -14.55
N ASN A 443 10.47 -7.15 -13.86
CA ASN A 443 10.71 -6.46 -12.59
C ASN A 443 11.00 -7.41 -11.42
N PHE A 444 10.74 -8.70 -11.58
CA PHE A 444 11.14 -9.76 -10.67
C PHE A 444 11.98 -10.77 -11.46
N PHE A 445 13.29 -10.63 -11.49
CA PHE A 445 14.18 -11.45 -12.32
C PHE A 445 15.09 -12.33 -11.45
N THR A 446 15.00 -13.64 -11.66
CA THR A 446 15.81 -14.65 -10.99
C THR A 446 17.04 -14.97 -11.85
N ASP A 447 18.21 -14.50 -11.43
CA ASP A 447 19.49 -14.82 -12.07
C ASP A 447 20.12 -16.02 -11.36
N TYR A 448 19.89 -17.20 -11.91
CA TYR A 448 20.37 -18.46 -11.34
C TYR A 448 21.88 -18.64 -11.49
N GLU A 449 22.47 -18.10 -12.56
CA GLU A 449 23.92 -18.16 -12.79
C GLU A 449 24.66 -17.28 -11.78
N SER A 450 24.16 -16.06 -11.56
CA SER A 450 24.74 -15.10 -10.62
C SER A 450 24.27 -15.28 -9.18
N HIS A 451 23.39 -16.26 -8.92
CA HIS A 451 22.83 -16.57 -7.59
C HIS A 451 22.13 -15.36 -6.95
N ARG A 452 21.42 -14.55 -7.75
CA ARG A 452 20.82 -13.26 -7.32
C ARG A 452 19.38 -13.14 -7.80
N LEU A 453 18.52 -12.59 -6.93
CA LEU A 453 17.17 -12.18 -7.29
C LEU A 453 17.13 -10.65 -7.40
N TYR A 454 16.67 -10.15 -8.54
CA TYR A 454 16.49 -8.73 -8.81
C TYR A 454 15.01 -8.39 -8.70
N VAL A 455 14.66 -7.46 -7.82
CA VAL A 455 13.27 -7.01 -7.65
C VAL A 455 13.20 -5.50 -7.72
N ILE A 456 12.31 -4.96 -8.55
CA ILE A 456 11.99 -3.53 -8.58
C ILE A 456 10.74 -3.29 -7.75
N TYR A 457 10.89 -2.42 -6.75
CA TYR A 457 9.81 -1.95 -5.90
C TYR A 457 9.44 -0.51 -6.23
N ASP A 458 8.15 -0.21 -6.24
CA ASP A 458 7.66 1.15 -6.04
C ASP A 458 7.63 1.41 -4.53
N VAL A 459 8.48 2.33 -4.07
CA VAL A 459 8.58 2.67 -2.65
C VAL A 459 7.55 3.75 -2.34
N PHE A 460 6.79 3.57 -1.27
CA PHE A 460 5.89 4.59 -0.74
C PHE A 460 6.43 5.10 0.59
N ASP A 461 6.72 6.39 0.63
CA ASP A 461 7.22 7.08 1.80
C ASP A 461 6.05 7.61 2.64
N PRO A 462 6.11 7.45 3.97
CA PRO A 462 5.14 8.08 4.86
C PRO A 462 5.41 9.59 4.92
N GLU A 463 4.50 10.38 4.38
CA GLU A 463 4.49 11.82 4.61
C GLU A 463 3.61 12.15 5.82
N LYS A 464 4.20 12.82 6.80
CA LYS A 464 3.48 13.31 7.98
C LYS A 464 2.75 14.59 7.62
N GLY A 465 1.48 14.67 8.01
CA GLY A 465 0.70 15.87 7.78
C GLY A 465 -0.50 15.97 8.70
N LEU A 466 -1.40 16.86 8.31
CA LEU A 466 -2.61 17.16 9.05
C LEU A 466 -3.81 16.87 8.17
N GLU A 467 -4.77 16.15 8.73
CA GLU A 467 -6.07 16.01 8.10
C GLU A 467 -6.99 17.14 8.58
N ILE A 468 -7.30 18.04 7.64
CA ILE A 468 -8.14 19.21 7.91
C ILE A 468 -9.43 19.09 7.08
N PRO A 469 -10.62 19.23 7.69
CA PRO A 469 -11.88 19.31 6.94
C PRO A 469 -11.87 20.50 5.99
N LYS A 470 -12.25 20.30 4.71
CA LYS A 470 -12.23 21.37 3.70
C LYS A 470 -13.06 22.59 4.09
N TRP A 471 -14.24 22.37 4.68
CA TRP A 471 -15.13 23.44 5.11
C TRP A 471 -14.47 24.34 6.17
N LEU A 472 -13.72 23.75 7.11
CA LEU A 472 -13.05 24.48 8.19
C LEU A 472 -11.98 25.41 7.61
N LEU A 473 -11.18 24.90 6.67
CA LEU A 473 -10.13 25.67 6.00
C LEU A 473 -10.71 26.85 5.20
N VAL A 474 -11.78 26.61 4.44
CA VAL A 474 -12.47 27.68 3.68
C VAL A 474 -13.02 28.74 4.62
N VAL A 475 -13.69 28.35 5.71
CA VAL A 475 -14.24 29.29 6.70
C VAL A 475 -13.14 30.14 7.33
N VAL A 476 -12.04 29.53 7.78
CA VAL A 476 -10.92 30.28 8.40
C VAL A 476 -10.34 31.29 7.41
N ILE A 477 -10.07 30.90 6.16
CA ILE A 477 -9.53 31.81 5.15
C ILE A 477 -10.50 32.96 4.85
N VAL A 478 -11.79 32.67 4.64
CA VAL A 478 -12.80 33.70 4.36
C VAL A 478 -12.90 34.69 5.51
N VAL A 479 -12.93 34.21 6.76
CA VAL A 479 -12.97 35.09 7.94
C VAL A 479 -11.68 35.91 8.02
N MET A 480 -10.49 35.33 7.80
CA MET A 480 -9.23 36.08 7.76
C MET A 480 -9.26 37.22 6.73
N VAL A 481 -9.72 36.94 5.51
CA VAL A 481 -9.79 37.94 4.43
C VAL A 481 -10.77 39.05 4.78
N VAL A 482 -11.97 38.71 5.25
CA VAL A 482 -12.97 39.71 5.69
C VAL A 482 -12.41 40.55 6.83
N CYS A 483 -11.76 39.91 7.81
CA CYS A 483 -11.16 40.61 8.94
C CYS A 483 -10.06 41.58 8.50
N PHE A 484 -9.18 41.14 7.61
CA PHE A 484 -8.14 41.98 7.05
C PHE A 484 -8.70 43.16 6.26
N CYS A 485 -9.74 42.94 5.44
CA CYS A 485 -10.41 44.00 4.69
C CYS A 485 -11.05 45.04 5.61
N VAL A 486 -11.77 44.59 6.66
CA VAL A 486 -12.39 45.51 7.63
C VAL A 486 -11.31 46.34 8.33
N TRP A 487 -10.25 45.71 8.82
CA TRP A 487 -9.17 46.41 9.51
C TRP A 487 -8.47 47.44 8.62
N THR A 488 -8.07 47.04 7.40
CA THR A 488 -7.40 47.95 6.45
C THR A 488 -8.29 49.10 6.00
N LEU A 489 -9.56 48.83 5.70
CA LEU A 489 -10.53 49.88 5.37
C LEU A 489 -10.73 50.86 6.53
N THR A 490 -10.76 50.38 7.77
CA THR A 490 -10.89 51.27 8.93
C THR A 490 -9.67 52.15 9.15
N GLU A 491 -8.46 51.62 9.02
CA GLU A 491 -7.24 52.43 9.15
C GLU A 491 -7.09 53.44 8.01
N TRP A 492 -7.62 53.14 6.82
CA TRP A 492 -7.51 54.04 5.67
C TRP A 492 -8.61 55.11 5.61
N LEU A 493 -9.84 54.78 6.02
CA LEU A 493 -11.01 55.67 5.90
C LEU A 493 -11.32 56.48 7.17
N LEU A 494 -10.81 56.07 8.33
CA LEU A 494 -11.04 56.77 9.60
C LEU A 494 -9.83 57.61 9.97
N ASP A 495 -10.10 58.85 10.38
CA ASP A 495 -9.08 59.77 10.85
C ASP A 495 -8.36 59.22 12.10
N GLY A 496 -7.08 59.57 12.28
CA GLY A 496 -6.24 59.04 13.34
C GLY A 496 -6.80 59.29 14.75
N LYS A 497 -7.63 60.32 14.91
CA LYS A 497 -8.45 60.61 16.11
C LYS A 497 -9.31 59.40 16.54
N TYR A 498 -9.86 58.66 15.58
CA TYR A 498 -10.80 57.57 15.83
C TYR A 498 -10.15 56.19 15.86
N THR A 499 -8.93 56.02 15.35
CA THR A 499 -8.19 54.74 15.35
C THR A 499 -7.09 54.67 16.42
N SER A 500 -6.63 55.82 16.93
CA SER A 500 -5.56 55.91 17.94
C SER A 500 -6.07 56.32 19.34
N SER A 501 -5.24 56.13 20.37
CA SER A 501 -5.52 56.70 21.69
C SER A 501 -5.25 58.20 21.72
N LEU A 502 -6.03 58.96 22.50
CA LEU A 502 -5.75 60.38 22.79
C LEU A 502 -4.27 60.56 23.20
N TYR A 503 -3.78 59.63 24.02
CA TYR A 503 -2.39 59.56 24.44
C TYR A 503 -1.41 59.40 23.26
N LYS A 504 -1.69 58.49 22.30
CA LYS A 504 -0.89 58.31 21.09
C LYS A 504 -0.96 59.56 20.21
N THR A 505 -2.13 60.18 20.05
CA THR A 505 -2.28 61.44 19.31
C THR A 505 -1.47 62.57 19.93
N ILE A 506 -1.58 62.79 21.24
CA ILE A 506 -0.80 63.78 21.99
C ILE A 506 0.69 63.48 21.88
N SER A 507 1.10 62.21 21.98
CA SER A 507 2.52 61.84 21.86
C SER A 507 3.10 62.08 20.47
N ILE A 508 2.30 61.91 19.42
CA ILE A 508 2.69 62.20 18.03
C ILE A 508 2.79 63.71 17.82
N GLN A 509 1.83 64.48 18.36
CA GLN A 509 1.84 65.95 18.29
C GLN A 509 3.00 66.57 19.08
N LEU A 510 3.38 65.98 20.21
CA LEU A 510 4.57 66.36 20.99
C LEU A 510 5.88 65.81 20.40
N GLY A 511 5.81 64.99 19.35
CA GLY A 511 6.97 64.39 18.69
C GLY A 511 7.90 65.42 18.03
N SER A 512 7.41 66.60 17.67
CA SER A 512 8.27 67.70 17.19
C SER A 512 9.15 68.30 18.28
N TYR A 513 8.78 68.13 19.55
CA TYR A 513 9.51 68.67 20.71
C TYR A 513 10.46 67.66 21.36
N ASN A 514 10.36 66.37 20.99
CA ASN A 514 11.20 65.29 21.52
C ASN A 514 11.84 64.52 20.37
N GLN A 515 13.18 64.44 20.30
CA GLN A 515 13.95 63.77 19.24
C GLN A 515 13.85 62.22 19.26
N VAL A 516 12.65 61.66 19.36
CA VAL A 516 12.44 60.21 19.37
C VAL A 516 11.30 59.82 18.43
N SER A 517 11.59 58.88 17.54
CA SER A 517 10.75 58.44 16.42
C SER A 517 9.59 57.48 16.80
N ALA A 518 9.31 57.26 18.09
CA ALA A 518 8.29 56.31 18.54
C ALA A 518 7.45 56.84 19.72
N PRO A 519 6.13 56.55 19.76
CA PRO A 519 5.27 56.90 20.90
C PRO A 519 5.78 56.24 22.20
N ARG A 520 6.17 57.03 23.20
CA ARG A 520 6.54 56.55 24.55
C ARG A 520 5.43 56.82 25.55
N VAL A 521 5.45 56.11 26.68
CA VAL A 521 4.69 56.48 27.88
C VAL A 521 5.37 57.72 28.50
N MET A 522 4.60 58.78 28.70
CA MET A 522 4.99 60.15 29.03
C MET A 522 4.44 60.42 30.41
N ARG A 523 5.26 61.03 31.26
CA ARG A 523 4.86 61.42 32.60
C ARG A 523 3.87 62.58 32.51
N VAL A 524 2.73 62.43 33.17
CA VAL A 524 1.68 63.46 33.24
C VAL A 524 1.64 64.04 34.64
N ASP A 525 1.90 65.34 34.75
CA ASP A 525 1.57 66.11 35.95
C ASP A 525 0.16 66.67 35.77
N VAL A 526 -0.72 66.46 36.75
CA VAL A 526 -2.16 66.73 36.61
C VAL A 526 -2.52 68.17 36.94
N ASN A 527 -1.61 68.93 37.57
CA ASN A 527 -1.88 70.32 37.98
C ASN A 527 -0.57 71.14 38.04
N PRO A 528 -0.27 72.00 37.05
CA PRO A 528 -0.98 72.17 35.77
C PRO A 528 -0.85 70.90 34.91
N MET A 529 -1.79 70.69 33.98
CA MET A 529 -1.74 69.54 33.07
C MET A 529 -0.50 69.65 32.14
N LYS A 530 0.56 68.91 32.48
CA LYS A 530 1.84 68.88 31.75
C LYS A 530 2.17 67.46 31.32
N PHE A 531 2.59 67.30 30.08
CA PHE A 531 3.14 66.04 29.56
C PHE A 531 4.64 66.23 29.35
N GLU A 532 5.48 65.49 30.09
CA GLU A 532 6.95 65.66 30.09
C GLU A 532 7.39 67.13 30.28
N GLY A 533 6.71 67.85 31.18
CA GLY A 533 6.99 69.26 31.48
C GLY A 533 6.38 70.28 30.51
N ILE A 534 5.79 69.84 29.39
CA ILE A 534 5.14 70.71 28.40
C ILE A 534 3.68 70.94 28.78
N LEU A 535 3.29 72.20 28.97
CA LEU A 535 1.93 72.64 29.34
C LEU A 535 0.95 72.43 28.17
N VAL A 536 -0.15 71.71 28.43
CA VAL A 536 -1.18 71.41 27.41
C VAL A 536 -2.39 72.35 27.48
N ILE A 537 -2.57 73.04 28.61
CA ILE A 537 -3.62 74.04 28.81
C ILE A 537 -2.96 75.32 29.31
N PRO A 538 -2.98 76.45 28.57
CA PRO A 538 -2.36 77.69 29.02
C PRO A 538 -3.02 78.18 30.32
N ILE A 539 -2.20 78.63 31.26
CA ILE A 539 -2.66 79.18 32.55
C ILE A 539 -3.27 80.55 32.26
N GLN A 540 -4.36 80.90 32.96
CA GLN A 540 -5.18 82.08 32.68
C GLN A 540 -4.40 83.42 32.67
N GLU A 541 -3.24 83.49 33.35
CA GLU A 541 -2.32 84.64 33.32
C GLU A 541 -1.57 84.81 31.98
N GLU A 542 -1.35 83.75 31.18
CA GLU A 542 -0.71 83.86 29.86
C GLU A 542 -1.68 84.33 28.76
N MET A 543 -3.00 84.10 28.94
CA MET A 543 -4.02 84.62 28.02
C MET A 543 -4.27 86.14 28.17
N GLU A 544 -3.89 86.74 29.30
CA GLU A 544 -3.99 88.19 29.49
C GLU A 544 -2.78 88.94 28.90
N MET A 545 -1.57 88.35 28.92
CA MET A 545 -0.38 88.96 28.31
C MET A 545 -0.45 89.05 26.77
N ASP A 546 -1.17 88.16 26.09
CA ASP A 546 -1.22 88.15 24.62
C ASP A 546 -2.27 89.14 24.06
N LYS A 547 -3.17 89.67 24.91
CA LYS A 547 -4.10 90.76 24.55
C LYS A 547 -3.44 92.13 24.54
N ASP A 548 -2.44 92.37 25.37
CA ASP A 548 -1.70 93.65 25.42
C ASP A 548 -0.67 93.77 24.27
N ASN A 549 -0.17 92.66 23.74
CA ASN A 549 0.75 92.67 22.59
C ASN A 549 0.06 92.80 21.22
N THR A 550 -1.24 92.50 21.10
CA THR A 550 -1.98 92.72 19.84
C THR A 550 -2.41 94.17 19.62
N MET A 551 -2.48 95.00 20.68
CA MET A 551 -2.73 96.45 20.53
C MET A 551 -1.47 97.25 20.20
N ALA A 552 -0.28 96.77 20.54
CA ALA A 552 0.99 97.42 20.25
C ALA A 552 1.50 97.23 18.81
N LEU A 553 0.95 96.27 18.04
CA LEU A 553 1.30 95.99 16.64
C LEU A 553 0.39 96.68 15.60
N LEU A 554 -0.58 97.48 16.04
CA LEU A 554 -1.52 98.22 15.16
C LEU A 554 -1.32 99.75 15.15
N MET A 555 -0.23 100.27 15.74
CA MET A 555 0.06 101.72 15.74
C MET A 555 1.38 102.16 15.09
N ASP A 556 2.12 101.28 14.40
CA ASP A 556 3.31 101.68 13.63
C ASP A 556 3.36 101.05 12.23
N SER A 557 2.64 101.65 11.27
CA SER A 557 3.09 101.88 9.88
C SER A 557 2.00 102.58 9.04
N PRO A 558 2.38 103.46 8.09
CA PRO A 558 1.60 104.59 7.56
C PRO A 558 0.38 104.28 6.70
#